data_AF-A0A2J7Q3M8-F1
#
_entry.id   AF-A0A2J7Q3M8-F1
#
_cell.length_a   1.000
_cell.length_b   1.000
_cell.length_c   1.000
_cell.angle_alpha   90.00
_cell.angle_beta   90.00
_cell.angle_gamma   90.00
#
_symmetry.space_group_name_H-M   'P 1'
#
loop_
_entity.id
_entity.type
_entity.pdbx_description
1 polymer ?
#
loop_
_entity_poly.entity_id
_entity_poly.type
_entity_poly.pdbx_seq_one_letter_code
_entity_poly.pdbx_strand_id
1 'polypeptide(L)'
;MSSPGRTVSEEKEWTPCVKDISGFASCFLFSVETQHTIGYGSRHTTEECPEAIFVMCLQSIVGVMIQAFMVGIVFAKLSRPKKRTQTLLFSRNAVICQRDGYLCLMFRVGDMRKSHIVEAHVRAQLIKRKVTQEGELLPYYQHELTVGGDGEEDKIFFIWPTTIVHKIDPSSPLYVLSAAEMIRERFEIVVILEGVIESTGMTTQARSSYLPSEVLWGHRFEPLVSFKKDTGEYEVDYSLFNNTYEVDTPLCSAKALDDLKIAQQQQQRHRNNEHQQRLERLMSPTMYPALHAPPSDTLDLGSTDSNSASIEEPSVVTVTSPIDVPGPESTI
;
A
#
# COMPACT_ATOMS: atom_id res chain seq x y z
N MET A 1 2.70 20.99 111.72
CA MET A 1 1.62 21.00 110.71
C MET A 1 2.01 21.98 109.61
N SER A 2 1.77 21.56 108.35
CA SER A 2 1.84 22.30 107.08
C SER A 2 3.17 22.90 106.61
N SER A 3 3.88 22.13 105.76
CA SER A 3 4.77 22.66 104.70
C SER A 3 3.92 22.99 103.46
N PRO A 4 4.32 23.98 102.63
CA PRO A 4 3.50 24.49 101.53
C PRO A 4 3.52 23.55 100.32
N GLY A 5 2.36 23.42 99.67
CA GLY A 5 2.18 22.60 98.46
C GLY A 5 3.00 23.12 97.29
N ARG A 6 3.84 22.25 96.73
CA ARG A 6 4.42 22.41 95.40
C ARG A 6 3.30 22.25 94.37
N THR A 7 3.00 23.32 93.65
CA THR A 7 2.27 23.26 92.38
C THR A 7 3.13 22.49 91.38
N VAL A 8 2.70 21.29 91.00
CA VAL A 8 3.25 20.54 89.86
C VAL A 8 2.68 21.19 88.60
N SER A 9 3.50 21.95 87.88
CA SER A 9 3.19 22.39 86.53
C SER A 9 3.23 21.17 85.59
N GLU A 10 2.10 20.84 84.97
CA GLU A 10 2.04 19.90 83.84
C GLU A 10 2.88 20.46 82.68
N GLU A 11 4.08 19.93 82.48
CA GLU A 11 4.83 20.13 81.24
C GLU A 11 4.08 19.38 80.13
N LYS A 12 3.41 20.10 79.23
CA LYS A 12 2.87 19.52 78.00
C LYS A 12 4.03 18.93 77.19
N GLU A 13 4.06 17.61 77.06
CA GLU A 13 5.04 16.91 76.23
C GLU A 13 4.94 17.43 74.78
N TRP A 14 6.06 17.96 74.27
CA TRP A 14 6.11 18.50 72.91
C TRP A 14 5.81 17.41 71.89
N THR A 15 4.81 17.65 71.04
CA THR A 15 4.44 16.72 69.97
C THR A 15 5.09 17.17 68.65
N PRO A 16 5.94 16.33 68.03
CA PRO A 16 6.58 16.67 66.76
C PRO A 16 5.58 16.61 65.61
N CYS A 17 5.82 17.41 64.55
CA CYS A 17 5.02 17.38 63.32
C CYS A 17 4.92 15.98 62.68
N VAL A 18 5.98 15.16 62.81
CA VAL A 18 6.03 13.77 62.34
C VAL A 18 6.68 12.93 63.44
N LYS A 19 6.02 11.84 63.84
CA LYS A 19 6.52 10.91 64.87
C LYS A 19 7.65 10.02 64.30
N ASP A 20 8.55 9.57 65.18
CA ASP A 20 9.66 8.65 64.88
C ASP A 20 10.64 9.14 63.79
N ILE A 21 10.97 10.44 63.85
CA ILE A 21 12.01 11.07 63.05
C ILE A 21 13.27 11.27 63.90
N SER A 22 14.32 10.50 63.63
CA SER A 22 15.62 10.54 64.33
C SER A 22 16.74 11.19 63.51
N GLY A 23 16.54 11.41 62.20
CA GLY A 23 17.49 12.07 61.32
C GLY A 23 17.06 12.10 59.85
N PHE A 24 17.99 12.40 58.95
CA PHE A 24 17.71 12.50 57.51
C PHE A 24 17.18 11.19 56.91
N ALA A 25 17.73 10.05 57.33
CA ALA A 25 17.30 8.73 56.82
C ALA A 25 15.82 8.45 57.15
N SER A 26 15.36 8.76 58.37
CA SER A 26 13.94 8.61 58.74
C SER A 26 13.03 9.57 57.96
N CYS A 27 13.50 10.79 57.65
CA CYS A 27 12.75 11.71 56.79
C CYS A 27 12.62 11.19 55.36
N PHE A 28 13.70 10.63 54.80
CA PHE A 28 13.68 10.02 53.46
C PHE A 28 12.75 8.82 53.40
N LEU A 29 12.82 7.92 54.40
CA LEU A 29 11.92 6.78 54.50
C LEU A 29 10.45 7.22 54.61
N PHE A 30 10.14 8.20 55.47
CA PHE A 30 8.79 8.76 55.55
C PHE A 30 8.34 9.34 54.20
N SER A 31 9.19 10.11 53.51
CA SER A 31 8.86 10.65 52.19
C SER A 31 8.56 9.56 51.15
N VAL A 32 9.36 8.48 51.11
CA VAL A 32 9.12 7.33 50.22
C VAL A 32 7.84 6.58 50.59
N GLU A 33 7.61 6.32 51.88
CA GLU A 33 6.41 5.65 52.39
C GLU A 33 5.13 6.43 52.05
N THR A 34 5.16 7.76 52.19
CA THR A 34 4.04 8.63 51.82
C THR A 34 3.87 8.72 50.31
N GLN A 35 4.96 8.90 49.53
CA GLN A 35 4.87 9.06 48.08
C GLN A 35 4.39 7.79 47.36
N HIS A 36 4.85 6.61 47.80
CA HIS A 36 4.42 5.33 47.24
C HIS A 36 3.20 4.75 47.96
N THR A 37 2.61 5.50 48.91
CA THR A 37 1.43 5.08 49.68
C THR A 37 1.61 3.73 50.40
N ILE A 38 2.82 3.43 50.85
CA ILE A 38 3.14 2.20 51.61
C ILE A 38 2.61 2.33 53.04
N GLY A 39 2.95 3.44 53.70
CA GLY A 39 2.43 3.83 55.02
C GLY A 39 2.53 2.75 56.09
N TYR A 40 3.75 2.37 56.52
CA TYR A 40 3.91 1.33 57.55
C TYR A 40 3.31 1.72 58.92
N GLY A 41 3.04 3.02 59.15
CA GLY A 41 2.30 3.55 60.30
C GLY A 41 3.17 3.92 61.51
N SER A 42 4.43 3.46 61.56
CA SER A 42 5.38 3.88 62.60
C SER A 42 5.75 5.37 62.50
N ARG A 43 5.85 5.90 61.27
CA ARG A 43 6.04 7.33 60.96
C ARG A 43 4.77 7.91 60.39
N HIS A 44 4.19 8.88 61.08
CA HIS A 44 2.98 9.57 60.66
C HIS A 44 3.00 11.04 61.09
N THR A 45 2.34 11.88 60.30
CA THR A 45 2.18 13.31 60.58
C THR A 45 1.10 13.53 61.63
N THR A 46 1.34 14.48 62.53
CA THR A 46 0.40 14.92 63.57
C THR A 46 -0.31 16.21 63.15
N GLU A 47 -1.40 16.55 63.84
CA GLU A 47 -2.21 17.75 63.56
C GLU A 47 -1.57 19.07 64.03
N GLU A 48 -0.49 19.01 64.80
CA GLU A 48 0.18 20.17 65.41
C GLU A 48 0.78 21.16 64.39
N CYS A 49 1.16 20.69 63.20
CA CYS A 49 1.91 21.47 62.22
C CYS A 49 1.18 21.51 60.86
N PRO A 50 0.39 22.57 60.58
CA PRO A 50 -0.33 22.72 59.30
C PRO A 50 0.58 22.71 58.07
N GLU A 51 1.82 23.19 58.19
CA GLU A 51 2.82 23.17 57.13
C GLU A 51 3.20 21.75 56.71
N ALA A 52 3.25 20.80 57.65
CA ALA A 52 3.55 19.40 57.35
C ALA A 52 2.40 18.75 56.57
N ILE A 53 1.15 19.08 56.90
CA ILE A 53 -0.04 18.64 56.17
C ILE A 53 -0.01 19.20 54.74
N PHE A 54 0.26 20.49 54.57
CA PHE A 54 0.34 21.11 53.24
C PHE A 54 1.44 20.48 52.37
N VAL A 55 2.64 20.26 52.92
CA VAL A 55 3.75 19.59 52.22
C VAL A 55 3.37 18.16 51.85
N MET A 56 2.73 17.40 52.75
CA MET A 56 2.26 16.05 52.46
C MET A 56 1.24 16.06 51.30
N CYS A 57 0.26 16.96 51.32
CA CYS A 57 -0.72 17.09 50.24
C CYS A 57 -0.04 17.43 48.90
N LEU A 58 0.88 18.40 48.89
CA LEU A 58 1.62 18.77 47.69
C LEU A 58 2.47 17.60 47.17
N GLN A 59 3.19 16.90 48.05
CA GLN A 59 3.97 15.70 47.71
C GLN A 59 3.07 14.63 47.09
N SER A 60 1.86 14.44 47.62
CA SER A 60 0.92 13.43 47.14
C SER A 60 0.40 13.76 45.73
N ILE A 61 0.02 15.02 45.48
CA ILE A 61 -0.42 15.50 44.16
C ILE A 61 0.72 15.34 43.13
N VAL A 62 1.93 15.81 43.48
CA VAL A 62 3.10 15.72 42.58
C VAL A 62 3.51 14.27 42.35
N GLY A 63 3.49 13.42 43.38
CA GLY A 63 3.80 12.00 43.29
C GLY A 63 2.87 11.27 42.32
N VAL A 64 1.56 11.48 42.44
CA VAL A 64 0.56 10.91 41.53
C VAL A 64 0.75 11.42 40.10
N MET A 65 1.03 12.71 39.90
CA MET A 65 1.32 13.25 38.56
C MET A 65 2.54 12.57 37.95
N ILE A 66 3.67 12.48 38.67
CA ILE A 66 4.90 11.83 38.17
C ILE A 66 4.64 10.37 37.83
N GLN A 67 3.92 9.63 38.69
CA GLN A 67 3.59 8.24 38.46
C GLN A 67 2.71 8.06 37.21
N ALA A 68 1.69 8.89 37.05
CA ALA A 68 0.82 8.87 35.86
C ALA A 68 1.60 9.16 34.57
N PHE A 69 2.49 10.15 34.58
CA PHE A 69 3.37 10.44 33.44
C PHE A 69 4.31 9.28 33.11
N MET A 70 4.96 8.67 34.12
CA MET A 70 5.87 7.55 33.90
C MET A 70 5.16 6.34 33.31
N VAL A 71 3.99 5.97 33.86
CA VAL A 71 3.17 4.87 33.34
C VAL A 71 2.71 5.19 31.91
N GLY A 72 2.25 6.42 31.65
CA GLY A 72 1.85 6.87 30.32
C GLY A 72 2.98 6.79 29.29
N ILE A 73 4.18 7.24 29.63
CA ILE A 73 5.36 7.18 28.74
C ILE A 73 5.77 5.72 28.48
N VAL A 74 5.78 4.87 29.51
CA VAL A 74 6.11 3.45 29.37
C VAL A 74 5.09 2.75 28.46
N PHE A 75 3.79 2.96 28.71
CA PHE A 75 2.73 2.40 27.88
C PHE A 75 2.83 2.91 26.43
N ALA A 76 2.98 4.21 26.21
CA ALA A 76 3.14 4.78 24.87
C ALA A 76 4.38 4.23 24.14
N LYS A 77 5.46 3.93 24.86
CA LYS A 77 6.68 3.33 24.28
C LYS A 77 6.49 1.85 23.93
N LEU A 78 5.79 1.09 24.77
CA LEU A 78 5.51 -0.33 24.54
C LEU A 78 4.46 -0.56 23.45
N SER A 79 3.47 0.33 23.34
CA SER A 79 2.44 0.29 22.31
C SER A 79 2.96 0.67 20.92
N ARG A 80 4.16 1.27 20.79
CA ARG A 80 4.74 1.58 19.48
C ARG A 80 5.13 0.29 18.73
N PRO A 81 4.60 0.06 17.52
CA PRO A 81 4.81 -1.18 16.77
C PRO A 81 6.17 -1.21 16.03
N LYS A 82 7.29 -0.92 16.70
CA LYS A 82 8.63 -0.91 16.08
C LYS A 82 9.05 -2.25 15.48
N LYS A 83 8.53 -3.36 16.02
CA LYS A 83 8.88 -4.71 15.57
C LYS A 83 8.08 -5.19 14.35
N ARG A 84 7.05 -4.45 13.89
CA ARG A 84 6.22 -4.91 12.77
C ARG A 84 6.81 -4.58 11.40
N THR A 85 7.54 -3.46 11.27
CA THR A 85 8.35 -3.17 10.08
C THR A 85 9.38 -4.27 9.78
N GLN A 86 9.85 -5.00 10.80
CA GLN A 86 10.82 -6.09 10.63
C GLN A 86 10.23 -7.37 10.01
N THR A 87 8.90 -7.50 9.93
CA THR A 87 8.25 -8.66 9.30
C THR A 87 7.70 -8.38 7.91
N LEU A 88 7.73 -7.10 7.49
CA LEU A 88 7.45 -6.68 6.13
C LEU A 88 8.72 -6.85 5.30
N LEU A 89 8.64 -7.72 4.30
CA LEU A 89 9.73 -8.10 3.44
C LEU A 89 9.60 -7.41 2.08
N PHE A 90 10.75 -7.02 1.54
CA PHE A 90 10.93 -6.68 0.13
C PHE A 90 11.85 -7.72 -0.49
N SER A 91 11.65 -8.06 -1.77
CA SER A 91 12.61 -8.88 -2.52
C SER A 91 13.99 -8.24 -2.49
N ARG A 92 15.04 -9.06 -2.46
CA ARG A 92 16.44 -8.56 -2.54
C ARG A 92 16.74 -7.85 -3.86
N ASN A 93 16.13 -8.30 -4.94
CA ASN A 93 16.32 -7.77 -6.28
C ASN A 93 14.99 -7.33 -6.86
N ALA A 94 15.01 -6.24 -7.62
CA ALA A 94 13.94 -5.95 -8.57
C ALA A 94 14.25 -6.67 -9.88
N VAL A 95 13.24 -6.96 -10.68
CA VAL A 95 13.40 -7.63 -11.97
C VAL A 95 12.70 -6.84 -13.07
N ILE A 96 13.25 -6.91 -14.28
CA ILE A 96 12.60 -6.38 -15.47
C ILE A 96 12.38 -7.51 -16.45
N CYS A 97 11.14 -7.68 -16.90
CA CYS A 97 10.84 -8.58 -18.00
C CYS A 97 9.62 -8.09 -18.79
N GLN A 98 9.36 -8.74 -19.92
CA GLN A 98 8.14 -8.51 -20.66
C GLN A 98 6.94 -9.22 -19.99
N ARG A 99 5.83 -8.50 -19.80
CA ARG A 99 4.54 -9.01 -19.31
C ARG A 99 3.42 -8.37 -20.12
N ASP A 100 2.55 -9.18 -20.72
CA ASP A 100 1.43 -8.76 -21.58
C ASP A 100 1.84 -7.74 -22.67
N GLY A 101 3.02 -7.96 -23.26
CA GLY A 101 3.59 -7.12 -24.30
C GLY A 101 4.36 -5.90 -23.81
N TYR A 102 4.20 -5.48 -22.55
CA TYR A 102 4.89 -4.33 -21.96
C TYR A 102 6.17 -4.76 -21.23
N LEU A 103 7.17 -3.88 -21.22
CA LEU A 103 8.32 -4.04 -20.33
C LEU A 103 7.91 -3.57 -18.94
N CYS A 104 8.13 -4.38 -17.91
CA CYS A 104 7.68 -4.08 -16.56
C CYS A 104 8.82 -4.23 -15.56
N LEU A 105 8.98 -3.23 -14.68
CA LEU A 105 9.79 -3.33 -13.48
C LEU A 105 8.94 -3.94 -12.37
N MET A 106 9.48 -4.94 -11.68
CA MET A 106 8.76 -5.68 -10.66
C MET A 106 9.60 -5.91 -9.41
N PHE A 107 8.97 -5.88 -8.25
CA PHE A 107 9.57 -6.27 -6.98
C PHE A 107 8.50 -6.94 -6.10
N ARG A 108 8.91 -7.82 -5.19
CA ARG A 108 7.96 -8.50 -4.29
C ARG A 108 7.90 -7.82 -2.94
N VAL A 109 6.69 -7.82 -2.39
CA VAL A 109 6.43 -7.48 -0.99
C VAL A 109 5.75 -8.67 -0.31
N GLY A 110 5.99 -8.88 0.99
CA GLY A 110 5.35 -9.94 1.76
C GLY A 110 5.33 -9.65 3.26
N ASP A 111 4.40 -10.25 4.01
CA ASP A 111 4.37 -10.20 5.48
C ASP A 111 4.60 -11.60 6.04
N MET A 112 5.66 -11.76 6.84
CA MET A 112 5.95 -13.05 7.50
C MET A 112 4.94 -13.40 8.60
N ARG A 113 4.10 -12.44 9.04
CA ARG A 113 3.09 -12.67 10.07
C ARG A 113 1.76 -13.10 9.49
N LYS A 114 0.99 -13.82 10.30
CA LYS A 114 -0.42 -14.18 10.00
C LYS A 114 -1.40 -13.02 10.19
N SER A 115 -1.05 -12.02 10.99
CA SER A 115 -1.90 -10.84 11.23
C SER A 115 -1.91 -9.93 10.00
N HIS A 116 -3.06 -9.38 9.64
CA HIS A 116 -3.19 -8.62 8.39
C HIS A 116 -2.72 -7.17 8.52
N ILE A 117 -2.19 -6.63 7.43
CA ILE A 117 -2.03 -5.19 7.23
C ILE A 117 -3.23 -4.73 6.41
N VAL A 118 -4.06 -3.89 7.01
CA VAL A 118 -5.26 -3.35 6.41
C VAL A 118 -4.88 -2.09 5.62
N GLU A 119 -5.58 -1.83 4.51
CA GLU A 119 -5.32 -0.65 3.64
C GLU A 119 -3.85 -0.52 3.20
N ALA A 120 -3.25 -1.67 2.86
CA ALA A 120 -1.90 -1.70 2.36
C ALA A 120 -1.80 -0.97 1.01
N HIS A 121 -0.88 -0.02 0.93
CA HIS A 121 -0.56 0.69 -0.29
C HIS A 121 0.95 0.80 -0.49
N VAL A 122 1.37 0.77 -1.75
CA VAL A 122 2.77 0.79 -2.13
C VAL A 122 3.04 2.03 -2.98
N ARG A 123 4.17 2.67 -2.72
CA ARG A 123 4.70 3.77 -3.52
C ARG A 123 6.13 3.50 -3.92
N ALA A 124 6.53 3.98 -5.09
CA ALA A 124 7.90 3.91 -5.55
C ALA A 124 8.36 5.27 -6.09
N GLN A 125 9.58 5.65 -5.74
CA GLN A 125 10.19 6.92 -6.12
C GLN A 125 11.54 6.65 -6.76
N LEU A 126 11.70 7.05 -8.02
CA LEU A 126 12.98 7.06 -8.69
C LEU A 126 13.73 8.33 -8.31
N ILE A 127 14.88 8.17 -7.67
CA ILE A 127 15.78 9.27 -7.31
C ILE A 127 16.95 9.26 -8.28
N LYS A 128 17.09 10.33 -9.07
CA LYS A 128 18.23 10.49 -9.97
C LYS A 128 18.64 11.95 -10.13
N ARG A 129 19.86 12.16 -10.62
CA ARG A 129 20.33 13.50 -11.01
C ARG A 129 19.57 13.99 -12.25
N LYS A 130 19.08 15.22 -12.23
CA LYS A 130 18.45 15.90 -13.36
C LYS A 130 19.06 17.29 -13.55
N VAL A 131 19.19 17.73 -14.79
CA VAL A 131 19.49 19.12 -15.13
C VAL A 131 18.24 19.69 -15.81
N THR A 132 17.75 20.84 -15.35
CA THR A 132 16.57 21.49 -15.94
C THR A 132 16.91 22.14 -17.27
N GLN A 133 15.89 22.58 -18.03
CA GLN A 133 16.11 23.25 -19.31
C GLN A 133 16.83 24.59 -19.15
N GLU A 134 16.65 25.23 -17.99
CA GLU A 134 17.28 26.49 -17.59
C GLU A 134 18.71 26.29 -17.06
N GLY A 135 19.17 25.03 -16.93
CA GLY A 135 20.51 24.68 -16.47
C GLY A 135 20.65 24.44 -14.97
N GLU A 136 19.55 24.42 -14.21
CA GLU A 136 19.59 24.11 -12.77
C GLU A 136 19.93 22.63 -12.54
N LEU A 137 20.88 22.37 -11.64
CA LEU A 137 21.27 21.02 -11.24
C LEU A 137 20.45 20.53 -10.06
N LEU A 138 19.61 19.51 -10.28
CA LEU A 138 18.84 18.83 -9.24
C LEU A 138 19.52 17.49 -8.89
N PRO A 139 20.29 17.39 -7.78
CA PRO A 139 21.06 16.20 -7.47
C PRO A 139 20.21 14.98 -7.09
N TYR A 140 19.08 15.19 -6.42
CA TYR A 140 18.17 14.15 -5.93
C TYR A 140 16.76 14.36 -6.46
N TYR A 141 16.62 14.55 -7.76
CA TYR A 141 15.30 14.73 -8.36
C TYR A 141 14.49 13.45 -8.20
N GLN A 142 13.33 13.58 -7.55
CA GLN A 142 12.42 12.47 -7.26
C GLN A 142 11.34 12.43 -8.33
N HIS A 143 11.09 11.25 -8.86
CA HIS A 143 10.03 10.99 -9.81
C HIS A 143 9.22 9.78 -9.34
N GLU A 144 7.93 9.99 -9.11
CA GLU A 144 7.04 8.92 -8.68
C GLU A 144 6.82 7.92 -9.80
N LEU A 145 6.93 6.64 -9.49
CA LEU A 145 6.65 5.54 -10.40
C LEU A 145 5.26 5.01 -10.08
N THR A 146 4.37 4.97 -11.07
CA THR A 146 3.06 4.32 -10.94
C THR A 146 3.25 2.83 -10.68
N VAL A 147 2.89 2.38 -9.48
CA VAL A 147 3.07 0.99 -9.04
C VAL A 147 1.74 0.42 -8.57
N GLY A 148 1.59 -0.89 -8.71
CA GLY A 148 0.36 -1.54 -8.29
C GLY A 148 0.47 -3.05 -8.31
N GLY A 149 -0.63 -3.70 -7.93
CA GLY A 149 -0.82 -5.13 -8.15
C GLY A 149 -1.24 -5.41 -9.60
N ASP A 150 -1.80 -6.60 -9.81
CA ASP A 150 -2.35 -7.02 -11.10
C ASP A 150 -3.71 -6.34 -11.36
N GLY A 151 -3.71 -5.04 -11.66
CA GLY A 151 -4.88 -4.29 -12.15
C GLY A 151 -5.33 -3.06 -11.35
N GLU A 152 -4.84 -2.87 -10.12
CA GLU A 152 -5.15 -1.69 -9.28
C GLU A 152 -3.93 -0.78 -9.12
N GLU A 153 -4.15 0.53 -9.11
CA GLU A 153 -3.15 1.55 -8.80
C GLU A 153 -2.99 1.68 -7.28
N ASP A 154 -1.74 1.62 -6.80
CA ASP A 154 -1.23 1.84 -5.44
C ASP A 154 -1.76 0.94 -4.31
N LYS A 155 -3.03 0.53 -4.33
CA LYS A 155 -3.63 -0.33 -3.31
C LYS A 155 -3.36 -1.80 -3.61
N ILE A 156 -3.04 -2.55 -2.57
CA ILE A 156 -2.81 -3.98 -2.69
C ILE A 156 -3.62 -4.76 -1.65
N PHE A 157 -4.25 -5.84 -2.11
CA PHE A 157 -4.80 -6.84 -1.22
C PHE A 157 -3.66 -7.70 -0.64
N PHE A 158 -3.14 -7.30 0.51
CA PHE A 158 -1.90 -7.82 1.08
C PHE A 158 -2.12 -8.95 2.08
N ILE A 159 -2.66 -10.06 1.58
CA ILE A 159 -2.81 -11.32 2.36
C ILE A 159 -1.65 -12.29 2.07
N TRP A 160 -1.25 -12.38 0.82
CA TRP A 160 -0.11 -13.18 0.36
C TRP A 160 1.01 -12.28 -0.15
N PRO A 161 2.24 -12.82 -0.31
CA PRO A 161 3.28 -12.13 -1.06
C PRO A 161 2.78 -11.71 -2.44
N THR A 162 2.90 -10.42 -2.73
CA THR A 162 2.41 -9.81 -3.97
C THR A 162 3.59 -9.26 -4.75
N THR A 163 3.58 -9.48 -6.07
CA THR A 163 4.53 -8.84 -6.97
C THR A 163 3.96 -7.48 -7.37
N ILE A 164 4.66 -6.43 -7.00
CA ILE A 164 4.35 -5.05 -7.37
C ILE A 164 4.91 -4.80 -8.75
N VAL A 165 4.11 -4.20 -9.62
CA VAL A 165 4.41 -4.00 -11.03
C VAL A 165 4.38 -2.51 -11.35
N HIS A 166 5.45 -2.01 -11.96
CA HIS A 166 5.50 -0.74 -12.66
C HIS A 166 5.60 -1.02 -14.16
N LYS A 167 4.58 -0.60 -14.92
CA LYS A 167 4.61 -0.67 -16.38
C LYS A 167 5.53 0.44 -16.90
N ILE A 168 6.53 0.08 -17.69
CA ILE A 168 7.45 1.04 -18.29
C ILE A 168 6.81 1.56 -19.58
N ASP A 169 5.90 2.51 -19.40
CA ASP A 169 5.19 3.20 -20.47
C ASP A 169 5.90 4.52 -20.87
N PRO A 170 5.40 5.28 -21.86
CA PRO A 170 6.02 6.55 -22.26
C PRO A 170 6.11 7.62 -21.17
N SER A 171 5.31 7.52 -20.10
CA SER A 171 5.38 8.43 -18.95
C SER A 171 6.48 8.04 -17.96
N SER A 172 6.92 6.78 -18.00
CA SER A 172 7.97 6.26 -17.12
C SER A 172 9.33 6.89 -17.40
N PRO A 173 10.08 7.30 -16.36
CA PRO A 173 11.45 7.80 -16.51
C PRO A 173 12.44 6.71 -16.96
N LEU A 174 12.03 5.43 -16.97
CA LEU A 174 12.81 4.29 -17.43
C LEU A 174 12.56 3.96 -18.92
N TYR A 175 11.62 4.66 -19.59
CA TYR A 175 11.14 4.31 -20.93
C TYR A 175 12.24 4.23 -22.00
N VAL A 176 13.22 5.11 -21.90
CA VAL A 176 14.32 5.22 -22.87
C VAL A 176 15.52 4.33 -22.57
N LEU A 177 15.55 3.68 -21.41
CA LEU A 177 16.71 2.91 -20.96
C LEU A 177 16.68 1.48 -21.51
N SER A 178 17.75 1.08 -22.18
CA SER A 178 18.03 -0.31 -22.56
C SER A 178 18.67 -1.10 -21.41
N ALA A 179 18.79 -2.42 -21.58
CA ALA A 179 19.44 -3.29 -20.58
C ALA A 179 20.89 -2.84 -20.27
N ALA A 180 21.64 -2.45 -21.30
CA ALA A 180 23.02 -2.00 -21.14
C ALA A 180 23.13 -0.60 -20.49
N GLU A 181 22.19 0.29 -20.78
CA GLU A 181 22.15 1.63 -20.18
C GLU A 181 21.71 1.57 -18.73
N MET A 182 20.77 0.69 -18.38
CA MET A 182 20.28 0.54 -17.02
C MET A 182 21.40 0.28 -16.02
N ILE A 183 22.37 -0.57 -16.37
CA ILE A 183 23.51 -0.90 -15.51
C ILE A 183 24.46 0.30 -15.32
N ARG A 184 24.53 1.20 -16.31
CA ARG A 184 25.45 2.35 -16.31
C ARG A 184 24.83 3.61 -15.70
N GLU A 185 23.50 3.68 -15.69
CA GLU A 185 22.76 4.81 -15.19
C GLU A 185 22.94 4.95 -13.67
N ARG A 186 22.84 6.18 -13.16
CA ARG A 186 22.95 6.46 -11.72
C ARG A 186 21.59 6.89 -11.17
N PHE A 187 20.86 5.92 -10.64
CA PHE A 187 19.58 6.14 -9.96
C PHE A 187 19.46 5.23 -8.74
N GLU A 188 18.49 5.52 -7.89
CA GLU A 188 18.02 4.63 -6.83
C GLU A 188 16.50 4.61 -6.84
N ILE A 189 15.90 3.42 -6.77
CA ILE A 189 14.45 3.26 -6.68
C ILE A 189 14.11 3.00 -5.22
N VAL A 190 13.53 3.98 -4.55
CA VAL A 190 13.06 3.84 -3.17
C VAL A 190 11.62 3.35 -3.18
N VAL A 191 11.37 2.21 -2.53
CA VAL A 191 10.04 1.62 -2.40
C VAL A 191 9.54 1.74 -0.97
N ILE A 192 8.26 2.06 -0.83
CA ILE A 192 7.62 2.35 0.45
C ILE A 192 6.32 1.55 0.50
N LEU A 193 6.17 0.71 1.54
CA LEU A 193 4.93 0.01 1.85
C LEU A 193 4.34 0.63 3.12
N GLU A 194 3.11 1.11 3.03
CA GLU A 194 2.36 1.73 4.11
C GLU A 194 1.06 0.96 4.35
N GLY A 195 0.60 0.91 5.59
CA GLY A 195 -0.69 0.30 5.93
C GLY A 195 -1.00 0.34 7.41
N VAL A 196 -2.15 -0.18 7.79
CA VAL A 196 -2.66 -0.17 9.17
C VAL A 196 -2.54 -1.54 9.81
N ILE A 197 -1.97 -1.58 11.01
CA ILE A 197 -1.78 -2.79 11.80
C ILE A 197 -3.12 -3.20 12.43
N GLU A 198 -3.72 -4.28 11.94
CA GLU A 198 -5.04 -4.79 12.38
C GLU A 198 -5.21 -4.81 13.90
N SER A 199 -4.23 -5.34 14.64
CA SER A 199 -4.32 -5.52 16.09
C SER A 199 -4.22 -4.22 16.92
N THR A 200 -3.73 -3.12 16.35
CA THR A 200 -3.50 -1.86 17.10
C THR A 200 -4.17 -0.64 16.49
N GLY A 201 -4.62 -0.72 15.24
CA GLY A 201 -5.10 0.44 14.46
C GLY A 201 -4.01 1.46 14.11
N MET A 202 -2.75 1.21 14.47
CA MET A 202 -1.65 2.14 14.17
C MET A 202 -1.14 1.96 12.74
N THR A 203 -0.78 3.06 12.09
CA THR A 203 -0.10 3.04 10.79
C THR A 203 1.34 2.55 10.92
N THR A 204 1.79 1.80 9.93
CA THR A 204 3.17 1.34 9.80
C THR A 204 3.69 1.63 8.40
N GLN A 205 5.00 1.87 8.32
CA GLN A 205 5.69 2.12 7.07
C GLN A 205 6.97 1.28 7.04
N ALA A 206 7.17 0.54 5.96
CA ALA A 206 8.39 -0.17 5.63
C ALA A 206 8.99 0.43 4.36
N ARG A 207 10.32 0.46 4.28
CA ARG A 207 11.05 1.05 3.17
C ARG A 207 12.19 0.14 2.76
N SER A 208 12.45 0.08 1.47
CA SER A 208 13.65 -0.53 0.88
C SER A 208 14.07 0.31 -0.33
N SER A 209 15.22 0.00 -0.90
CA SER A 209 15.62 0.58 -2.17
C SER A 209 16.30 -0.43 -3.08
N TYR A 210 16.37 -0.08 -4.36
CA TYR A 210 17.06 -0.84 -5.40
C TYR A 210 18.02 0.07 -6.16
N LEU A 211 19.28 -0.29 -6.15
CA LEU A 211 20.32 0.26 -6.99
C LEU A 211 20.26 -0.37 -8.39
N PRO A 212 20.90 0.23 -9.42
CA PRO A 212 20.87 -0.30 -10.77
C PRO A 212 21.48 -1.71 -10.87
N SER A 213 22.46 -2.03 -10.01
CA SER A 213 23.05 -3.37 -9.88
C SER A 213 22.12 -4.41 -9.25
N GLU A 214 21.05 -3.98 -8.60
CA GLU A 214 20.06 -4.84 -7.94
C GLU A 214 18.81 -5.06 -8.80
N VAL A 215 18.75 -4.42 -9.98
CA VAL A 215 17.71 -4.60 -10.99
C VAL A 215 18.17 -5.64 -12.02
N LEU A 216 17.56 -6.82 -11.99
CA LEU A 216 17.89 -7.93 -12.89
C LEU A 216 17.05 -7.87 -14.17
N TRP A 217 17.68 -7.55 -15.29
CA TRP A 217 17.01 -7.53 -16.59
C TRP A 217 16.87 -8.93 -17.18
N GLY A 218 15.69 -9.25 -17.71
CA GLY A 218 15.38 -10.56 -18.26
C GLY A 218 15.13 -11.62 -17.19
N HIS A 219 14.71 -11.21 -15.99
CA HIS A 219 14.39 -12.14 -14.90
C HIS A 219 12.91 -12.11 -14.56
N ARG A 220 12.40 -13.26 -14.12
CA ARG A 220 11.10 -13.40 -13.47
C ARG A 220 11.24 -14.03 -12.11
N PHE A 221 10.23 -13.78 -11.32
CA PHE A 221 10.11 -14.17 -9.93
C PHE A 221 9.54 -15.60 -9.83
N GLU A 222 10.23 -16.51 -9.13
CA GLU A 222 9.83 -17.93 -9.03
C GLU A 222 8.53 -18.10 -8.22
N PRO A 223 7.48 -18.79 -8.74
CA PRO A 223 6.22 -18.94 -8.02
C PRO A 223 6.43 -19.54 -6.62
N LEU A 224 5.90 -18.89 -5.60
CA LEU A 224 6.08 -19.27 -4.20
C LEU A 224 4.80 -19.78 -3.52
N VAL A 225 3.65 -19.62 -4.18
CA VAL A 225 2.35 -20.09 -3.70
C VAL A 225 2.03 -21.40 -4.41
N SER A 226 1.79 -22.44 -3.63
CA SER A 226 1.41 -23.77 -4.14
C SER A 226 0.12 -24.25 -3.48
N PHE A 227 -0.68 -25.03 -4.21
CA PHE A 227 -1.91 -25.60 -3.69
C PHE A 227 -1.67 -27.05 -3.27
N LYS A 228 -1.80 -27.33 -1.97
CA LYS A 228 -1.70 -28.68 -1.41
C LYS A 228 -3.01 -29.41 -1.62
N LYS A 229 -3.05 -30.31 -2.60
CA LYS A 229 -4.25 -31.12 -2.92
C LYS A 229 -4.73 -31.98 -1.76
N ASP A 230 -3.82 -32.43 -0.89
CA ASP A 230 -4.16 -33.34 0.21
C ASP A 230 -4.89 -32.64 1.36
N THR A 231 -4.55 -31.38 1.66
CA THR A 231 -5.19 -30.58 2.72
C THR A 231 -6.23 -29.59 2.19
N GLY A 232 -6.21 -29.30 0.89
CA GLY A 232 -7.06 -28.27 0.28
C GLY A 232 -6.61 -26.84 0.59
N GLU A 233 -5.38 -26.65 1.06
CA GLU A 233 -4.85 -25.36 1.51
C GLU A 233 -3.82 -24.77 0.53
N TYR A 234 -3.71 -23.44 0.51
CA TYR A 234 -2.61 -22.75 -0.16
C TYR A 234 -1.43 -22.60 0.80
N GLU A 235 -0.26 -23.08 0.38
CA GLU A 235 0.99 -22.92 1.12
C GLU A 235 1.91 -21.93 0.42
N VAL A 236 2.53 -21.07 1.23
CA VAL A 236 3.44 -20.01 0.79
C VAL A 236 4.86 -20.41 1.22
N ASP A 237 5.70 -20.80 0.27
CA ASP A 237 7.11 -21.13 0.53
C ASP A 237 7.99 -19.87 0.46
N TYR A 238 8.24 -19.27 1.63
CA TYR A 238 9.09 -18.08 1.75
C TYR A 238 10.57 -18.33 1.40
N SER A 239 11.02 -19.57 1.27
CA SER A 239 12.39 -19.85 0.80
C SER A 239 12.59 -19.40 -0.66
N LEU A 240 11.51 -19.44 -1.47
CA LEU A 240 11.48 -19.01 -2.87
C LEU A 240 11.20 -17.51 -3.03
N PHE A 241 10.99 -16.77 -1.94
CA PHE A 241 10.56 -15.37 -1.99
C PHE A 241 11.50 -14.49 -2.83
N ASN A 242 12.81 -14.70 -2.68
CA ASN A 242 13.85 -13.96 -3.40
C ASN A 242 14.31 -14.63 -4.69
N ASN A 243 13.84 -15.84 -4.99
CA ASN A 243 14.33 -16.59 -6.14
C ASN A 243 13.79 -15.98 -7.44
N THR A 244 14.69 -15.95 -8.43
CA THR A 244 14.38 -15.50 -9.78
C THR A 244 14.95 -16.48 -10.79
N TYR A 245 14.36 -16.50 -11.98
CA TYR A 245 14.82 -17.31 -13.11
C TYR A 245 14.87 -16.44 -14.37
N GLU A 246 15.82 -16.75 -15.25
CA GLU A 246 16.00 -16.03 -16.52
C GLU A 246 14.86 -16.33 -17.49
N VAL A 247 14.46 -15.31 -18.24
CA VAL A 247 13.46 -15.38 -19.30
C VAL A 247 13.91 -14.58 -20.51
N ASP A 248 13.54 -15.06 -21.70
CA ASP A 248 13.79 -14.32 -22.93
C ASP A 248 13.05 -12.98 -22.88
N THR A 249 13.81 -11.88 -22.89
CA THR A 249 13.32 -10.52 -22.79
C THR A 249 14.17 -9.64 -23.72
N PRO A 250 13.54 -8.77 -24.54
CA PRO A 250 14.27 -7.83 -25.38
C PRO A 250 15.28 -7.00 -24.57
N LEU A 251 16.49 -6.86 -25.08
CA LEU A 251 17.56 -6.07 -24.44
C LEU A 251 17.47 -4.56 -24.78
N CYS A 252 16.58 -4.19 -25.71
CA CYS A 252 16.33 -2.81 -26.09
C CYS A 252 15.47 -2.08 -25.05
N SER A 253 15.41 -0.76 -25.16
CA SER A 253 14.54 0.05 -24.29
C SER A 253 13.06 -0.18 -24.60
N ALA A 254 12.19 0.13 -23.63
CA ALA A 254 10.74 0.06 -23.82
C ALA A 254 10.28 0.91 -25.02
N LYS A 255 10.88 2.10 -25.20
CA LYS A 255 10.68 2.94 -26.38
C LYS A 255 10.97 2.22 -27.69
N ALA A 256 12.17 1.65 -27.81
CA ALA A 256 12.57 0.94 -29.02
C ALA A 256 11.66 -0.28 -29.29
N LEU A 257 11.24 -0.96 -28.23
CA LEU A 257 10.31 -2.09 -28.32
C LEU A 257 8.93 -1.64 -28.85
N ASP A 258 8.41 -0.51 -28.40
CA ASP A 258 7.14 0.03 -28.87
C ASP A 258 7.23 0.56 -30.32
N ASP A 259 8.32 1.24 -30.67
CA ASP A 259 8.60 1.69 -32.04
C ASP A 259 8.60 0.50 -33.02
N LEU A 260 9.22 -0.62 -32.62
CA LEU A 260 9.24 -1.86 -33.41
C LEU A 260 7.84 -2.46 -33.56
N LYS A 261 7.02 -2.49 -32.50
CA LYS A 261 5.63 -2.98 -32.58
C LYS A 261 4.79 -2.11 -33.53
N ILE A 262 4.94 -0.79 -33.44
CA ILE A 262 4.22 0.16 -34.32
C ILE A 262 4.61 -0.08 -35.78
N ALA A 263 5.91 -0.23 -36.07
CA ALA A 263 6.38 -0.52 -37.42
C ALA A 263 5.84 -1.86 -37.97
N GLN A 264 5.82 -2.91 -37.13
CA GLN A 264 5.27 -4.22 -37.52
C GLN A 264 3.77 -4.16 -37.81
N GLN A 265 3.00 -3.45 -36.97
CA GLN A 265 1.56 -3.25 -37.19
C GLN A 265 1.28 -2.48 -38.49
N GLN A 266 2.08 -1.46 -38.79
CA GLN A 266 1.95 -0.71 -40.06
C GLN A 266 2.24 -1.60 -41.27
N GLN A 267 3.31 -2.39 -41.25
CA GLN A 267 3.63 -3.33 -42.32
C GLN A 267 2.55 -4.40 -42.51
N GLN A 268 1.95 -4.88 -41.43
CA GLN A 268 0.86 -5.86 -41.51
C GLN A 268 -0.42 -5.24 -42.06
N ARG A 269 -0.75 -4.01 -41.67
CA ARG A 269 -1.85 -3.24 -42.27
C ARG A 269 -1.64 -2.99 -43.76
N HIS A 270 -0.43 -2.62 -44.18
CA HIS A 270 -0.11 -2.46 -45.60
C HIS A 270 -0.29 -3.76 -46.38
N ARG A 271 0.23 -4.88 -45.88
CA ARG A 271 0.03 -6.21 -46.52
C ARG A 271 -1.44 -6.61 -46.60
N ASN A 272 -2.22 -6.37 -45.54
CA ASN A 272 -3.64 -6.67 -45.54
C ASN A 272 -4.41 -5.82 -46.57
N ASN A 273 -4.10 -4.52 -46.65
CA ASN A 273 -4.71 -3.62 -47.63
C ASN A 273 -4.34 -4.02 -49.07
N GLU A 274 -3.09 -4.39 -49.33
CA GLU A 274 -2.67 -4.90 -50.65
C GLU A 274 -3.37 -6.21 -51.02
N HIS A 275 -3.55 -7.12 -50.06
CA HIS A 275 -4.27 -8.36 -50.27
C HIS A 275 -5.77 -8.11 -50.57
N GLN A 276 -6.39 -7.20 -49.82
CA GLN A 276 -7.78 -6.79 -50.04
C GLN A 276 -7.98 -6.18 -51.42
N GLN A 277 -7.09 -5.27 -51.84
CA GLN A 277 -7.13 -4.68 -53.19
C GLN A 277 -6.93 -5.73 -54.30
N ARG A 278 -6.09 -6.75 -54.09
CA ARG A 278 -5.95 -7.85 -55.05
C ARG A 278 -7.22 -8.70 -55.14
N LEU A 279 -7.85 -9.02 -54.02
CA LEU A 279 -9.11 -9.76 -53.99
C LEU A 279 -10.23 -8.95 -54.68
N GLU A 280 -10.34 -7.66 -54.41
CA GLU A 280 -11.30 -6.77 -55.08
C GLU A 280 -11.10 -6.71 -56.60
N ARG A 281 -9.85 -6.64 -57.07
CA ARG A 281 -9.53 -6.71 -58.52
C ARG A 281 -9.84 -8.07 -59.15
N LEU A 282 -9.81 -9.15 -58.39
CA LEU A 282 -10.18 -10.48 -58.87
C LEU A 282 -11.70 -10.70 -58.88
N MET A 283 -12.44 -9.98 -58.01
CA MET A 283 -13.90 -10.06 -57.88
C MET A 283 -14.64 -9.00 -58.71
N SER A 284 -13.94 -8.05 -59.33
CA SER A 284 -14.56 -7.06 -60.23
C SER A 284 -15.02 -7.72 -61.54
N PRO A 285 -16.32 -7.64 -61.92
CA PRO A 285 -16.80 -8.21 -63.17
C PRO A 285 -16.25 -7.42 -64.36
N THR A 286 -15.48 -8.08 -65.23
CA THR A 286 -14.99 -7.51 -66.48
C THR A 286 -16.16 -7.07 -67.36
N MET A 287 -16.07 -5.84 -67.86
CA MET A 287 -16.99 -5.21 -68.81
C MET A 287 -17.38 -6.14 -69.98
N TYR A 288 -18.68 -6.32 -70.21
CA TYR A 288 -19.18 -6.70 -71.53
C TYR A 288 -19.20 -5.44 -72.41
N PRO A 289 -18.65 -5.46 -73.65
CA PRO A 289 -18.73 -4.31 -74.54
C PRO A 289 -20.16 -4.20 -75.09
N ALA A 290 -20.74 -3.01 -74.98
CA ALA A 290 -22.02 -2.67 -75.59
C ALA A 290 -21.90 -2.70 -77.13
N LEU A 291 -22.66 -3.59 -77.78
CA LEU A 291 -22.85 -3.64 -79.23
C LEU A 291 -24.32 -3.33 -79.55
N HIS A 292 -24.49 -2.27 -80.34
CA HIS A 292 -25.65 -1.76 -81.08
C HIS A 292 -26.98 -2.56 -81.08
N ALA A 293 -28.08 -1.86 -80.79
CA ALA A 293 -29.45 -2.18 -81.23
C ALA A 293 -29.62 -1.94 -82.75
N PRO A 294 -30.61 -2.58 -83.42
CA PRO A 294 -31.91 -1.93 -83.67
C PRO A 294 -33.11 -2.95 -83.76
N PRO A 295 -34.34 -2.64 -84.27
CA PRO A 295 -35.53 -2.32 -83.44
C PRO A 295 -36.82 -3.13 -83.81
N SER A 296 -37.97 -2.71 -83.23
CA SER A 296 -39.41 -3.01 -83.55
C SER A 296 -39.94 -4.41 -83.17
N ASP A 297 -41.15 -4.64 -82.66
CA ASP A 297 -42.35 -3.82 -82.44
C ASP A 297 -43.31 -4.50 -81.42
N THR A 298 -44.02 -3.65 -80.67
CA THR A 298 -45.38 -3.74 -80.07
C THR A 298 -46.03 -5.09 -79.73
N LEU A 299 -46.61 -5.19 -78.51
CA LEU A 299 -48.06 -5.07 -78.32
C LEU A 299 -48.43 -4.92 -76.84
N ASP A 300 -49.54 -4.23 -76.65
CA ASP A 300 -49.94 -3.39 -75.52
C ASP A 300 -51.05 -4.06 -74.66
N LEU A 301 -51.36 -3.36 -73.56
CA LEU A 301 -52.66 -3.21 -72.89
C LEU A 301 -52.92 -3.96 -71.57
N GLY A 302 -53.14 -3.15 -70.53
CA GLY A 302 -53.80 -3.58 -69.30
C GLY A 302 -53.69 -2.60 -68.13
N SER A 303 -54.28 -1.42 -68.26
CA SER A 303 -54.45 -0.35 -67.26
C SER A 303 -55.17 -0.77 -65.96
N THR A 304 -54.79 -0.21 -64.81
CA THR A 304 -55.60 0.75 -64.02
C THR A 304 -54.87 1.31 -62.79
N ASP A 305 -54.96 2.63 -62.64
CA ASP A 305 -54.53 3.43 -61.49
C ASP A 305 -55.43 3.23 -60.25
N SER A 306 -54.87 3.38 -59.05
CA SER A 306 -55.42 4.30 -58.03
C SER A 306 -54.50 4.51 -56.82
N ASN A 307 -54.14 5.78 -56.68
CA ASN A 307 -53.63 6.58 -55.56
C ASN A 307 -53.84 6.13 -54.09
N SER A 308 -52.77 6.43 -53.32
CA SER A 308 -52.73 7.32 -52.13
C SER A 308 -52.72 6.79 -50.69
N ALA A 309 -51.79 7.40 -49.95
CA ALA A 309 -51.81 7.84 -48.55
C ALA A 309 -51.35 6.88 -47.43
N SER A 310 -50.09 7.11 -47.01
CA SER A 310 -49.64 7.54 -45.67
C SER A 310 -50.01 6.76 -44.38
N ILE A 311 -48.99 6.67 -43.50
CA ILE A 311 -48.99 6.79 -42.02
C ILE A 311 -48.47 5.54 -41.21
N GLU A 312 -47.50 5.87 -40.33
CA GLU A 312 -47.11 5.28 -39.02
C GLU A 312 -46.16 4.06 -38.85
N GLU A 313 -45.03 4.36 -38.19
CA GLU A 313 -44.26 3.56 -37.19
C GLU A 313 -45.14 3.21 -35.95
N PRO A 314 -44.84 2.20 -35.08
CA PRO A 314 -43.62 2.23 -34.24
C PRO A 314 -43.06 0.90 -33.62
N SER A 315 -41.91 1.08 -32.94
CA SER A 315 -41.46 0.51 -31.64
C SER A 315 -40.87 -0.92 -31.48
N VAL A 316 -39.56 -0.91 -31.20
CA VAL A 316 -38.78 -1.52 -30.08
C VAL A 316 -39.39 -2.69 -29.28
N VAL A 317 -38.63 -3.80 -29.14
CA VAL A 317 -38.72 -4.73 -28.00
C VAL A 317 -37.32 -5.11 -27.48
N THR A 318 -37.06 -4.75 -26.23
CA THR A 318 -35.96 -5.17 -25.36
C THR A 318 -36.36 -6.46 -24.65
N VAL A 319 -35.45 -7.44 -24.53
CA VAL A 319 -35.66 -8.65 -23.70
C VAL A 319 -34.71 -8.62 -22.50
N THR A 320 -35.30 -8.49 -21.32
CA THR A 320 -34.69 -8.77 -20.00
C THR A 320 -35.40 -9.98 -19.39
N SER A 321 -34.66 -10.92 -18.83
CA SER A 321 -35.19 -12.05 -18.04
C SER A 321 -34.93 -11.83 -16.54
N PRO A 322 -35.89 -12.15 -15.65
CA PRO A 322 -35.69 -12.21 -14.20
C PRO A 322 -35.61 -13.66 -13.71
N ILE A 323 -34.74 -13.95 -12.74
CA ILE A 323 -34.84 -15.14 -11.87
C ILE A 323 -34.48 -14.71 -10.45
N ASP A 324 -35.49 -14.70 -9.58
CA ASP A 324 -35.38 -14.65 -8.11
C ASP A 324 -35.70 -16.05 -7.57
N VAL A 325 -34.93 -16.53 -6.59
CA VAL A 325 -35.18 -17.76 -5.82
C VAL A 325 -35.10 -17.41 -4.32
N PRO A 326 -36.11 -17.75 -3.50
CA PRO A 326 -36.08 -17.47 -2.06
C PRO A 326 -35.42 -18.61 -1.26
N GLY A 327 -34.71 -18.25 -0.19
CA GLY A 327 -34.21 -19.17 0.84
C GLY A 327 -34.67 -18.73 2.24
N PRO A 328 -34.96 -19.68 3.16
CA PRO A 328 -35.67 -19.38 4.41
C PRO A 328 -34.76 -18.97 5.57
N GLU A 329 -35.34 -18.22 6.49
CA GLU A 329 -34.84 -17.92 7.83
C GLU A 329 -34.60 -19.19 8.66
N SER A 330 -33.52 -19.19 9.45
CA SER A 330 -33.47 -19.98 10.67
C SER A 330 -32.72 -19.23 11.76
N THR A 331 -33.42 -19.10 12.87
CA THR A 331 -33.01 -18.65 14.20
C THR A 331 -31.98 -19.59 14.81
N ILE A 332 -30.91 -19.04 15.38
CA ILE A 332 -30.41 -19.18 16.77
C ILE A 332 -29.22 -18.23 16.95
#